data_AF-A0A7H4PII5-F1
#
_entry.id   AF-A0A7H4PII5-F1
#
_cell.length_a   1.000
_cell.length_b   1.000
_cell.length_c   1.000
_cell.angle_alpha   90.00
_cell.angle_beta   90.00
_cell.angle_gamma   90.00
#
_symmetry.space_group_name_H-M   'P 1'
#
loop_
_entity.id
_entity.type
_entity.pdbx_description
1 polymer ?
#
loop_
_entity_poly.entity_id
_entity_poly.type
_entity_poly.pdbx_seq_one_letter_code
_entity_poly.pdbx_strand_id
1 'polypeptide(L)'
;MADIQQISEARDIAEREVARTLRREKVSRSIRYVILLFVGLLMLYPLVWMFSASFKPNHEIFTTLSLWPAHATWDGFINGWKTGTEYNFGHYMLNTFQVCDPESAADHYLLHHRGLRLCPLRDPVEEILVRHADHHHAPAEHRTADPAVPDVP
;
A
#
# COMPACT_ATOMS: atom_id res chain seq x y z
N MET A 1 -1.67 34.75 62.43
CA MET A 1 -0.98 35.35 61.25
C MET A 1 -0.04 34.35 60.58
N ALA A 2 0.71 33.52 61.31
CA ALA A 2 1.60 32.50 60.72
C ALA A 2 0.87 31.38 59.95
N ASP A 3 -0.30 30.92 60.40
CA ASP A 3 -1.03 29.83 59.72
C ASP A 3 -1.50 30.20 58.30
N ILE A 4 -1.94 31.44 58.09
CA ILE A 4 -2.39 31.91 56.77
C ILE A 4 -1.22 31.95 55.77
N GLN A 5 -0.03 32.34 56.25
CA GLN A 5 1.18 32.37 55.43
C GLN A 5 1.56 30.95 54.99
N GLN A 6 1.55 29.99 55.92
CA GLN A 6 1.87 28.58 55.66
C GLN A 6 0.92 27.93 54.64
N ILE A 7 -0.38 28.23 54.74
CA ILE A 7 -1.38 27.72 53.78
C ILE A 7 -1.13 28.29 52.37
N SER A 8 -0.74 29.55 52.26
CA SER A 8 -0.44 30.18 50.96
C SER A 8 0.80 29.56 50.30
N GLU A 9 1.87 29.31 51.07
CA GLU A 9 3.12 28.73 50.56
C GLU A 9 2.92 27.28 50.09
N ALA A 10 2.19 26.46 50.85
CA ALA A 10 1.86 25.10 50.47
C ALA A 10 1.02 25.04 49.18
N ARG A 11 0.06 25.95 49.03
CA ARG A 11 -0.76 26.06 47.82
C ARG A 11 0.07 26.47 46.60
N ASP A 12 0.98 27.43 46.75
CA ASP A 12 1.89 27.88 45.69
C ASP A 12 2.79 26.74 45.18
N ILE A 13 3.28 25.90 46.08
CA ILE A 13 4.09 24.72 45.73
C ILE A 13 3.25 23.72 44.94
N ALA A 14 2.03 23.42 45.40
CA ALA A 14 1.11 22.51 44.72
C ALA A 14 0.71 23.02 43.31
N GLU A 15 0.40 24.31 43.17
CA GLU A 15 0.07 24.92 41.88
C GLU A 15 1.24 24.84 40.88
N ARG A 16 2.48 25.01 41.36
CA ARG A 16 3.69 24.85 40.53
C ARG A 16 3.91 23.41 40.09
N GLU A 17 3.63 22.43 40.95
CA GLU A 17 3.75 21.01 40.61
C GLU A 17 2.69 20.60 39.57
N VAL A 18 1.44 21.01 39.77
CA VAL A 18 0.34 20.80 38.80
C VAL A 18 0.65 21.50 37.47
N ALA A 19 1.18 22.72 37.49
CA ALA A 19 1.57 23.42 36.26
C ALA A 19 2.69 22.69 35.50
N ARG A 20 3.61 22.00 36.20
CA ARG A 20 4.68 21.20 35.57
C ARG A 20 4.16 19.93 34.92
N THR A 21 3.22 19.22 35.56
CA THR A 21 2.63 17.99 34.99
C THR A 21 1.82 18.32 33.74
N LEU A 22 0.95 19.35 33.81
CA LEU A 22 0.15 19.80 32.67
C LEU A 22 0.99 20.29 31.49
N ARG A 23 2.10 21.00 31.74
CA ARG A 23 3.03 21.44 30.68
C ARG A 23 3.69 20.25 29.99
N ARG A 24 4.14 19.23 30.74
CA ARG A 24 4.76 18.03 30.17
C ARG A 24 3.78 17.25 29.29
N GLU A 25 2.54 17.09 29.72
CA GLU A 25 1.50 16.42 28.94
C GLU A 25 1.19 17.18 27.65
N LYS A 26 1.05 18.51 27.73
CA LYS A 26 0.77 19.36 26.57
C LYS A 26 1.92 19.33 25.55
N VAL A 27 3.16 19.39 26.02
CA VAL A 27 4.36 19.28 25.16
C VAL A 27 4.45 17.90 24.50
N SER A 28 4.26 16.82 25.27
CA SER A 28 4.25 15.45 24.75
C SER A 28 3.19 15.26 23.66
N ARG A 29 1.99 15.81 23.89
CA ARG A 29 0.90 15.80 22.91
C ARG A 29 1.24 16.60 21.66
N SER A 30 1.77 17.81 21.80
CA SER A 30 2.19 18.64 20.68
C SER A 30 3.29 17.97 19.84
N ILE A 31 4.29 17.35 20.47
CA ILE A 31 5.36 16.64 19.76
C ILE A 31 4.80 15.48 18.93
N ARG A 32 3.88 14.68 19.48
CA ARG A 32 3.23 13.60 18.73
C ARG A 32 2.53 14.10 17.48
N TYR A 33 1.76 15.19 17.60
CA TYR A 33 1.07 15.78 16.44
C TYR A 33 2.04 16.36 15.41
N VAL A 34 3.13 17.01 15.86
CA VAL A 34 4.16 17.54 14.95
C VAL A 34 4.85 16.42 14.18
N ILE A 35 5.21 15.32 14.85
CA ILE A 35 5.79 14.14 14.20
C ILE A 35 4.80 13.55 13.19
N LEU A 36 3.52 13.40 13.57
CA LEU A 36 2.49 12.89 12.67
C LEU A 36 2.34 13.75 11.42
N LEU A 37 2.32 15.08 11.59
CA LEU A 37 2.25 16.04 10.49
C LEU A 37 3.48 15.93 9.58
N PHE A 38 4.68 15.83 10.16
CA PHE A 38 5.92 15.77 9.41
C PHE A 38 6.03 14.48 8.59
N VAL A 39 5.68 13.34 9.19
CA VAL A 39 5.63 12.04 8.48
C VAL A 39 4.57 12.07 7.38
N GLY A 40 3.41 12.67 7.64
CA GLY A 40 2.38 12.87 6.62
C GLY A 40 2.86 13.71 5.43
N LEU A 41 3.56 14.82 5.70
CA LEU A 41 4.15 15.67 4.66
C LEU A 41 5.26 14.96 3.89
N LEU A 42 6.07 14.15 4.56
CA LEU A 42 7.12 13.34 3.92
C LEU A 42 6.53 12.31 2.96
N MET A 43 5.40 11.68 3.32
CA MET A 43 4.65 10.79 2.41
C MET A 43 3.99 11.56 1.26
N LEU A 44 3.57 12.81 1.47
CA LEU A 44 3.00 13.66 0.41
C LEU A 44 4.06 14.17 -0.58
N TYR A 45 5.31 14.35 -0.15
CA TYR A 45 6.40 14.85 -0.98
C TYR A 45 6.53 14.15 -2.36
N PRO A 46 6.61 12.80 -2.46
CA PRO A 46 6.70 12.12 -3.75
C PRO A 46 5.43 12.26 -4.60
N LEU A 47 4.25 12.40 -3.99
CA LEU A 47 2.99 12.62 -4.70
C LEU A 47 2.97 14.02 -5.34
N VAL A 48 3.37 15.04 -4.59
CA VAL A 48 3.47 16.42 -5.10
C VAL A 48 4.53 16.51 -6.21
N TRP A 49 5.63 15.76 -6.06
CA TRP A 49 6.66 15.67 -7.09
C TRP A 49 6.14 15.01 -8.37
N MET A 50 5.45 13.87 -8.26
CA MET A 50 4.81 13.18 -9.40
C MET A 50 3.76 14.05 -10.08
N PHE A 51 2.93 14.74 -9.30
CA PHE A 51 1.94 15.67 -9.82
C PHE A 51 2.61 16.80 -10.61
N SER A 52 3.67 17.41 -10.05
CA SER A 52 4.41 18.47 -10.72
C SER A 52 5.12 17.98 -11.99
N ALA A 53 5.65 16.75 -11.97
CA ALA A 53 6.24 16.11 -13.13
C ALA A 53 5.22 15.87 -14.26
N SER A 54 3.94 15.63 -13.94
CA SER A 54 2.89 15.43 -14.95
C SER A 54 2.58 16.66 -15.81
N PHE A 55 2.92 17.86 -15.34
CA PHE A 55 2.77 19.13 -16.09
C PHE A 55 4.04 19.54 -16.86
N LYS A 56 5.09 18.71 -16.85
CA LYS A 56 6.37 19.03 -17.50
C LYS A 56 6.38 18.57 -18.97
N PRO A 57 6.76 19.42 -19.93
CA PRO A 57 6.79 19.04 -21.34
C PRO A 57 7.93 18.04 -21.65
N ASN A 58 7.66 17.09 -22.57
CA ASN A 58 8.55 15.98 -22.97
C ASN A 58 10.00 16.40 -23.31
N HIS A 59 10.21 17.62 -23.79
CA HIS A 59 11.53 18.12 -24.19
C HIS A 59 12.43 18.59 -23.02
N GLU A 60 11.88 18.75 -21.80
CA GLU A 60 12.65 19.13 -20.60
C GLU A 60 12.69 18.04 -19.53
N ILE A 61 12.03 16.89 -19.71
CA ILE A 61 11.92 15.83 -18.70
C ILE A 61 13.31 15.31 -18.26
N PHE A 62 14.30 15.32 -19.16
CA PHE A 62 15.64 14.80 -18.90
C PHE A 62 16.65 15.83 -18.36
N THR A 63 16.35 17.13 -18.35
CA THR A 63 17.34 18.19 -18.09
C THR A 63 17.18 18.93 -16.77
N THR A 64 16.03 18.84 -16.08
CA THR A 64 15.81 19.56 -14.81
C THR A 64 15.10 18.72 -13.74
N LEU A 65 15.81 18.40 -12.66
CA LEU A 65 15.28 17.76 -11.44
C LEU A 65 14.55 18.75 -10.50
N SER A 66 14.15 19.93 -10.99
CA SER A 66 13.57 20.99 -10.15
C SER A 66 12.07 20.78 -9.95
N LEU A 67 11.60 21.02 -8.73
CA LEU A 67 10.20 20.82 -8.29
C LEU A 67 9.25 21.88 -8.89
N TRP A 68 9.77 22.96 -9.48
CA TRP A 68 9.00 24.05 -10.07
C TRP A 68 9.36 24.25 -11.56
N PRO A 69 8.47 23.91 -12.52
CA PRO A 69 8.72 24.12 -13.95
C PRO A 69 8.57 25.59 -14.34
N ALA A 70 9.47 26.11 -15.17
CA ALA A 70 9.40 27.49 -15.68
C ALA A 70 8.28 27.68 -16.72
N HIS A 71 7.89 26.61 -17.41
CA HIS A 71 6.84 26.58 -18.42
C HIS A 71 5.90 25.40 -18.16
N ALA A 72 4.84 25.62 -17.36
CA ALA A 72 3.78 24.62 -17.20
C ALA A 72 2.98 24.52 -18.50
N THR A 73 2.93 23.33 -19.12
CA THR A 73 2.19 23.12 -20.38
C THR A 73 1.13 22.04 -20.20
N TRP A 74 -0.03 22.25 -20.83
CA TRP A 74 -1.16 21.30 -20.83
C TRP A 74 -1.12 20.33 -22.02
N ASP A 75 -0.13 20.46 -22.90
CA ASP A 75 0.01 19.64 -24.11
C ASP A 75 0.19 18.16 -23.81
N GLY A 76 0.79 17.78 -22.68
CA GLY A 76 0.88 16.39 -22.24
C GLY A 76 -0.49 15.74 -22.04
N PHE A 77 -1.44 16.48 -21.44
CA PHE A 77 -2.81 16.01 -21.24
C PHE A 77 -3.60 15.94 -22.55
N ILE A 78 -3.45 16.94 -23.42
CA ILE A 78 -4.16 16.99 -24.71
C ILE A 78 -3.66 15.87 -25.65
N ASN A 79 -2.35 15.64 -25.71
CA ASN A 79 -1.76 14.56 -26.49
C ASN A 79 -2.00 13.18 -25.87
N GLY A 80 -2.06 13.06 -24.54
CA GLY A 80 -2.44 11.81 -23.89
C GLY A 80 -3.89 11.42 -24.16
N TRP A 81 -4.79 12.40 -24.27
CA TRP A 81 -6.20 12.18 -24.61
C TRP A 81 -6.39 11.72 -26.06
N LYS A 82 -5.61 12.31 -26.98
CA LYS A 82 -5.47 11.91 -28.37
C LYS A 82 -4.42 10.80 -28.48
N THR A 83 -4.72 9.63 -27.91
CA THR A 83 -3.88 8.43 -28.07
C THR A 83 -3.54 8.26 -29.56
N GLY A 84 -2.30 7.89 -29.91
CA GLY A 84 -1.83 7.79 -31.31
C GLY A 84 -2.52 6.71 -32.17
N THR A 85 -3.65 6.17 -31.70
CA THR A 85 -4.53 5.20 -32.35
C THR A 85 -5.86 5.87 -32.73
N GLU A 86 -6.72 5.14 -33.43
CA GLU A 86 -8.01 5.65 -33.95
C GLU A 86 -9.03 6.03 -32.85
N TYR A 87 -8.81 5.61 -31.60
CA TYR A 87 -9.72 5.80 -30.47
C TYR A 87 -9.08 6.63 -29.35
N ASN A 88 -9.86 7.57 -28.80
CA ASN A 88 -9.44 8.40 -27.67
C ASN A 88 -9.26 7.56 -26.39
N PHE A 89 -8.40 8.01 -25.47
CA PHE A 89 -8.18 7.38 -24.16
C PHE A 89 -9.48 7.06 -23.40
N GLY A 90 -10.49 7.94 -23.50
CA GLY A 90 -11.80 7.74 -22.88
C GLY A 90 -12.54 6.49 -23.34
N HIS A 91 -12.30 6.01 -24.57
CA HIS A 91 -12.94 4.78 -25.07
C HIS A 91 -12.38 3.53 -24.34
N TYR A 92 -11.07 3.49 -24.11
CA TYR A 92 -10.44 2.42 -23.33
C TYR A 92 -10.91 2.45 -21.87
N MET A 93 -10.99 3.64 -21.27
CA MET A 93 -11.47 3.81 -19.90
C MET A 93 -12.93 3.34 -19.75
N LEU A 94 -13.79 3.62 -20.73
CA LEU A 94 -15.19 3.21 -20.72
C LEU A 94 -15.36 1.68 -20.90
N ASN A 95 -14.48 1.03 -21.65
CA ASN A 95 -14.49 -0.44 -21.76
C ASN A 95 -14.18 -1.11 -20.43
N THR A 96 -13.21 -0.59 -19.67
CA THR A 96 -12.88 -1.13 -18.35
C THR A 96 -14.00 -0.90 -17.34
N PHE A 97 -14.66 0.26 -17.34
CA PHE A 97 -15.82 0.51 -16.46
C PHE A 97 -16.95 -0.50 -16.74
N GLN A 98 -17.26 -0.75 -18.01
CA GLN A 98 -18.28 -1.73 -18.41
C GLN A 98 -17.96 -3.16 -17.96
N VAL A 99 -16.69 -3.53 -17.78
CA VAL A 99 -16.28 -4.86 -17.30
C VAL A 99 -16.23 -4.92 -15.77
N CYS A 100 -15.74 -3.85 -15.12
CA CYS A 100 -15.50 -3.84 -13.68
C CYS A 100 -16.79 -3.77 -12.84
N ASP A 101 -17.79 -3.01 -13.32
CA ASP A 101 -19.08 -2.85 -12.64
C ASP A 101 -19.86 -4.17 -12.51
N PRO A 102 -20.09 -4.95 -13.60
CA PRO A 102 -20.81 -6.22 -13.48
C PRO A 102 -20.03 -7.28 -12.71
N GLU A 103 -18.69 -7.28 -12.75
CA GLU A 103 -17.86 -8.23 -12.00
C GLU A 103 -17.94 -7.97 -10.48
N SER A 104 -17.79 -6.71 -10.07
CA SER A 104 -17.93 -6.33 -8.65
C SER A 104 -19.35 -6.56 -8.12
N ALA A 105 -20.35 -6.30 -8.95
CA ALA A 105 -21.75 -6.58 -8.62
C ALA A 105 -22.02 -8.08 -8.55
N ALA A 106 -21.47 -8.89 -9.47
CA ALA A 106 -21.61 -10.34 -9.47
C ALA A 106 -20.98 -10.97 -8.23
N ASP A 107 -19.81 -10.50 -7.79
CA ASP A 107 -19.16 -10.95 -6.55
C ASP A 107 -20.02 -10.64 -5.33
N HIS A 108 -20.51 -9.41 -5.21
CA HIS A 108 -21.40 -9.03 -4.10
C HIS A 108 -22.71 -9.83 -4.12
N TYR A 109 -23.30 -10.02 -5.30
CA TYR A 109 -24.56 -10.75 -5.48
C TYR A 109 -24.40 -12.25 -5.19
N LEU A 110 -23.29 -12.86 -5.60
CA LEU A 110 -22.95 -14.26 -5.31
C LEU A 110 -22.65 -14.48 -3.82
N LEU A 111 -21.91 -13.57 -3.18
CA LEU A 111 -21.63 -13.62 -1.74
C LEU A 111 -22.91 -13.47 -0.91
N HIS A 112 -23.80 -12.56 -1.29
CA HIS A 112 -25.06 -12.31 -0.57
C HIS A 112 -26.08 -13.45 -0.75
N HIS A 113 -26.23 -14.00 -1.96
CA HIS A 113 -27.26 -15.01 -2.22
C HIS A 113 -26.85 -16.45 -1.90
N ARG A 114 -25.56 -16.81 -2.04
CA ARG A 114 -25.15 -18.21 -1.86
C ARG A 114 -24.57 -18.54 -0.51
N GLY A 115 -24.36 -17.57 0.38
CA GLY A 115 -23.82 -17.83 1.73
C GLY A 115 -22.58 -18.74 1.70
N LEU A 116 -21.86 -18.74 0.58
CA LEU A 116 -20.66 -19.54 0.39
C LEU A 116 -19.62 -18.88 1.27
N ARG A 117 -19.49 -19.38 2.50
CA ARG A 117 -18.24 -19.33 3.22
C ARG A 117 -17.22 -19.86 2.22
N LEU A 118 -16.41 -18.96 1.68
CA LEU A 118 -15.24 -19.33 0.92
C LEU A 118 -14.48 -20.33 1.81
N CYS A 119 -14.58 -21.62 1.50
CA CYS A 119 -13.42 -22.48 1.69
C CYS A 119 -12.27 -21.67 1.09
N PRO A 120 -11.18 -21.45 1.84
CA PRO A 120 -10.10 -20.61 1.37
C PRO A 120 -9.73 -21.11 -0.03
N LEU A 121 -9.71 -20.16 -0.96
CA LEU A 121 -9.27 -20.35 -2.33
C LEU A 121 -7.86 -20.95 -2.23
N ARG A 122 -7.78 -22.29 -2.18
CA ARG A 122 -6.52 -23.01 -2.29
C ARG A 122 -6.19 -22.87 -3.76
N ASP A 123 -5.35 -21.88 -4.07
CA ASP A 123 -4.93 -21.65 -5.44
C ASP A 123 -4.45 -22.98 -6.04
N PRO A 124 -4.83 -23.33 -7.29
CA PRO A 124 -4.36 -24.56 -7.93
C PRO A 124 -2.83 -24.65 -8.00
N VAL A 125 -2.13 -23.51 -7.88
CA VAL A 125 -0.67 -23.42 -7.78
C VAL A 125 -0.13 -24.00 -6.46
N GLU A 126 -0.80 -23.73 -5.33
CA GLU A 126 -0.43 -24.24 -4.00
C GLU A 126 -0.60 -25.77 -3.91
N GLU A 127 -1.63 -26.32 -4.57
CA GLU A 127 -1.85 -27.76 -4.64
C GLU A 127 -0.78 -28.47 -5.49
N ILE A 128 -0.38 -27.87 -6.62
CA ILE A 128 0.71 -28.38 -7.46
C ILE A 128 2.04 -28.36 -6.70
N LEU A 129 2.35 -27.26 -5.99
CA LEU A 129 3.58 -27.12 -5.22
C LEU A 129 3.67 -28.16 -4.08
N VAL A 130 2.57 -28.41 -3.37
CA VAL A 130 2.53 -29.43 -2.31
C VAL A 130 2.64 -30.85 -2.88
N ARG A 131 1.97 -31.16 -3.99
CA ARG A 131 2.13 -32.46 -4.67
C ARG A 131 3.55 -32.69 -5.19
N HIS A 132 4.22 -31.64 -5.64
CA HIS A 132 5.60 -31.75 -6.12
C HIS A 132 6.58 -31.93 -4.96
N ALA A 133 6.35 -31.26 -3.81
CA ALA A 133 7.15 -31.42 -2.61
C ALA A 133 7.06 -32.84 -2.01
N ASP A 134 5.90 -33.49 -2.11
CA ASP A 134 5.68 -34.84 -1.58
C ASP A 134 6.38 -35.94 -2.42
N HIS A 135 6.54 -35.70 -3.73
CA HIS A 135 7.24 -36.63 -4.63
C HIS A 135 8.75 -36.75 -4.38
N HIS A 136 9.36 -35.79 -3.67
CA HIS A 136 10.79 -35.81 -3.33
C HIS A 136 11.09 -36.55 -2.01
N HIS A 137 10.08 -37.12 -1.34
CA HIS A 137 10.23 -37.88 -0.10
C HIS A 137 9.68 -39.32 -0.21
N ALA A 138 9.80 -39.95 -1.39
CA ALA A 138 9.58 -41.40 -1.48
C ALA A 138 10.76 -42.17 -0.85
N PRO A 139 10.55 -42.99 0.21
CA PRO A 139 11.59 -43.84 0.76
C PRO A 139 11.97 -44.92 -0.26
N ALA A 140 13.28 -45.10 -0.46
CA ALA A 140 13.84 -46.10 -1.35
C ALA A 140 13.55 -47.52 -0.83
N GLU A 141 12.42 -48.11 -1.22
CA GLU A 141 12.14 -49.52 -1.01
C GLU A 141 12.77 -50.40 -2.11
N HIS A 142 13.82 -51.09 -1.67
CA HIS A 142 14.34 -52.40 -2.11
C HIS A 142 13.51 -53.12 -3.19
N ARG A 143 13.99 -53.11 -4.46
CA ARG A 143 13.55 -54.07 -5.49
C ARG A 143 14.59 -55.17 -5.65
N THR A 144 14.33 -56.29 -4.99
CA THR A 144 14.93 -57.60 -5.20
C THR A 144 14.49 -58.21 -6.55
N ALA A 145 15.44 -58.86 -7.25
CA ALA A 145 15.30 -59.83 -8.35
C ALA A 145 14.62 -59.30 -9.65
N ASP A 146 15.00 -59.71 -10.87
CA ASP A 146 15.39 -61.05 -11.34
C ASP A 146 16.17 -60.93 -12.70
N PRO A 147 16.67 -62.00 -13.35
CA PRO A 147 17.99 -62.04 -13.99
C PRO A 147 17.90 -61.76 -15.49
N ALA A 148 19.05 -61.41 -16.05
CA ALA A 148 19.23 -61.11 -17.45
C ALA A 148 18.81 -62.26 -18.38
N VAL A 149 18.00 -61.88 -19.36
CA VAL A 149 17.61 -62.61 -20.57
C VAL A 149 18.85 -62.92 -21.42
N PRO A 150 18.96 -64.10 -22.06
CA PRO A 150 20.17 -64.51 -22.76
C PRO A 150 20.38 -63.78 -24.10
N ASP A 151 21.65 -63.54 -24.41
CA ASP A 151 22.18 -62.97 -25.65
C ASP A 151 21.83 -63.80 -26.89
N VAL A 152 21.50 -63.11 -27.97
CA VAL A 152 21.28 -63.66 -29.32
C VAL A 152 22.50 -63.31 -30.19
N PRO A 153 23.02 -64.25 -31.00
CA PRO A 153 24.27 -64.11 -31.76
C PRO A 153 24.23 -63.13 -32.93
#